data_AF-A0A970JS60-F1
#
_entry.id   AF-A0A970JS60-F1
#
_cell.length_a   1.000
_cell.length_b   1.000
_cell.length_c   1.000
_cell.angle_alpha   90.00
_cell.angle_beta   90.00
_cell.angle_gamma   90.00
#
_symmetry.space_group_name_H-M   'P 1'
#
loop_
_entity.id
_entity.type
_entity.pdbx_description
1 polymer ?
#
loop_
_entity_poly.entity_id
_entity_poly.type
_entity_poly.pdbx_seq_one_letter_code
_entity_poly.pdbx_strand_id
1 'polypeptide(L)'
;MIPLTAIAFIFSFFMIYRQNYKYIIIAMGFLFMGYVGAKRGLWLYLPVVLSTGIFFYFKIIESKTIPKRLIRSSVIIMIFSVLTIILGAKYTRSLNPENKIGGSFELNYLKNYTIDYTFSTSSEDELSQGRGANFISVITNMKSAKWINLLFGYGPESGKGVATYGEGIWKTLGVNGPITGLTYHLVQLGILSNILIVFIIIRLSLSFLSLSKSESDPYLKAIIFGGFMVTIVFFIDFLTYSNSFFSTLFPLSFSFAYFSAIIYKTSGKSRNYLITARI
;
A
#
# COMPACT_ATOMS: atom_id res chain seq x y z
N MET A 1 -2.72 -0.87 -7.51
CA MET A 1 -2.31 0.12 -6.49
C MET A 1 -2.12 1.54 -7.00
N ILE A 2 -1.88 1.76 -8.30
CA ILE A 2 -1.71 3.11 -8.88
C ILE A 2 -2.78 4.12 -8.43
N PRO A 3 -4.11 3.82 -8.45
CA PRO A 3 -5.11 4.78 -7.99
C PRO A 3 -4.94 5.16 -6.51
N LEU A 4 -4.65 4.20 -5.65
CA LEU A 4 -4.45 4.43 -4.22
C LEU A 4 -3.21 5.29 -3.98
N THR A 5 -2.12 5.03 -4.70
CA THR A 5 -0.89 5.84 -4.65
C THR A 5 -1.16 7.28 -5.06
N ALA A 6 -1.88 7.49 -6.15
CA ALA A 6 -2.23 8.83 -6.63
C ALA A 6 -3.13 9.57 -5.63
N ILE A 7 -4.16 8.90 -5.09
CA ILE A 7 -5.03 9.48 -4.06
C ILE A 7 -4.23 9.84 -2.81
N ALA A 8 -3.34 8.96 -2.35
CA ALA A 8 -2.50 9.21 -1.18
C ALA A 8 -1.59 10.43 -1.38
N PHE A 9 -1.04 10.61 -2.59
CA PHE A 9 -0.21 11.77 -2.93
C PHE A 9 -1.04 13.07 -3.02
N ILE A 10 -2.19 13.03 -3.71
CA ILE A 10 -3.12 14.17 -3.81
C ILE A 10 -3.63 14.58 -2.43
N PHE A 11 -3.87 13.59 -1.57
CA PHE A 11 -4.29 13.81 -0.20
C PHE A 11 -3.25 14.63 0.59
N SER A 12 -1.96 14.35 0.41
CA SER A 12 -0.89 15.16 1.00
C SER A 12 -0.93 16.62 0.55
N PHE A 13 -1.22 16.88 -0.73
CA PHE A 13 -1.41 18.23 -1.27
C PHE A 13 -2.64 18.94 -0.69
N PHE A 14 -3.75 18.22 -0.57
CA PHE A 14 -4.97 18.73 0.02
C PHE A 14 -4.73 19.15 1.49
N MET A 15 -4.02 18.33 2.26
CA MET A 15 -3.79 18.58 3.69
C MET A 15 -2.74 19.68 3.95
N ILE A 16 -1.65 19.73 3.19
CA ILE A 16 -0.51 20.61 3.49
C ILE A 16 -0.48 21.88 2.63
N TYR A 17 -0.68 21.77 1.32
CA TYR A 17 -0.47 22.90 0.40
C TYR A 17 -1.72 23.78 0.29
N ARG A 18 -2.81 23.24 -0.26
CA ARG A 18 -4.07 23.99 -0.45
C ARG A 18 -5.26 23.04 -0.36
N GLN A 19 -6.28 23.38 0.45
CA GLN A 19 -7.53 22.62 0.49
C GLN A 19 -8.49 23.08 -0.62
N ASN A 20 -8.17 22.72 -1.86
CA ASN A 20 -9.01 23.00 -3.03
C ASN A 20 -9.88 21.79 -3.36
N TYR A 21 -11.16 22.01 -3.69
CA TYR A 21 -12.09 20.97 -4.13
C TYR A 21 -11.59 20.23 -5.38
N LYS A 22 -10.74 20.87 -6.21
CA LYS A 22 -10.07 20.23 -7.36
C LYS A 22 -9.34 18.93 -6.97
N TYR A 23 -8.70 18.89 -5.79
CA TYR A 23 -8.02 17.68 -5.32
C TYR A 23 -9.00 16.53 -5.03
N ILE A 24 -10.19 16.85 -4.52
CA ILE A 24 -11.24 15.87 -4.26
C ILE A 24 -11.76 15.31 -5.60
N ILE A 25 -12.00 16.17 -6.59
CA ILE A 25 -12.42 15.74 -7.93
C ILE A 25 -11.39 14.82 -8.58
N ILE A 26 -10.10 15.15 -8.50
CA ILE A 26 -9.03 14.29 -9.05
C ILE A 26 -8.99 12.95 -8.28
N ALA A 27 -9.11 12.97 -6.96
CA ALA A 27 -9.17 11.74 -6.16
C ALA A 27 -10.38 10.86 -6.54
N MET A 28 -11.54 11.47 -6.79
CA MET A 28 -12.72 10.76 -7.31
C MET A 28 -12.47 10.13 -8.69
N GLY A 29 -11.74 10.83 -9.58
CA GLY A 29 -11.32 10.26 -10.88
C GLY A 29 -10.46 9.01 -10.74
N PHE A 30 -9.51 9.01 -9.80
CA PHE A 30 -8.72 7.80 -9.49
C PHE A 30 -9.55 6.70 -8.84
N LEU A 31 -10.51 7.03 -7.98
CA LEU A 31 -11.45 6.03 -7.45
C LEU A 31 -12.28 5.38 -8.57
N PHE A 32 -12.76 6.19 -9.52
CA PHE A 32 -13.46 5.69 -10.70
C PHE A 32 -12.57 4.78 -11.55
N MET A 33 -11.31 5.14 -11.77
CA MET A 33 -10.32 4.27 -12.44
C MET A 33 -10.16 2.94 -11.70
N GLY A 34 -10.10 2.97 -10.37
CA GLY A 34 -10.03 1.76 -9.55
C GLY A 34 -11.30 0.90 -9.61
N TYR A 35 -12.47 1.53 -9.66
CA TYR A 35 -13.76 0.86 -9.87
C TYR A 35 -13.82 0.17 -11.22
N VAL A 36 -13.54 0.89 -12.32
CA VAL A 36 -13.52 0.34 -13.69
C VAL A 36 -12.46 -0.77 -13.81
N GLY A 37 -11.31 -0.61 -13.17
CA GLY A 37 -10.26 -1.64 -13.09
C GLY A 37 -10.57 -2.81 -12.15
N ALA A 38 -11.80 -2.91 -11.64
CA ALA A 38 -12.28 -3.95 -10.71
C ALA A 38 -11.37 -4.16 -9.49
N LYS A 39 -10.70 -3.09 -9.00
CA LYS A 39 -9.76 -3.14 -7.88
C LYS A 39 -10.48 -3.08 -6.54
N ARG A 40 -11.12 -4.18 -6.16
CA ARG A 40 -11.95 -4.34 -4.94
C ARG A 40 -11.24 -3.90 -3.66
N GLY A 41 -9.95 -4.21 -3.53
CA GLY A 41 -9.15 -3.84 -2.36
C GLY A 41 -9.05 -2.33 -2.12
N LEU A 42 -9.24 -1.50 -3.16
CA LEU A 42 -9.21 -0.04 -3.04
C LEU A 42 -10.20 0.47 -1.98
N TRP A 43 -11.41 -0.10 -1.94
CA TRP A 43 -12.47 0.30 -1.01
C TRP A 43 -12.11 0.04 0.45
N LEU A 44 -11.30 -0.99 0.71
CA LEU A 44 -10.85 -1.35 2.05
C LEU A 44 -9.58 -0.59 2.45
N TYR A 45 -8.62 -0.43 1.54
CA TYR A 45 -7.35 0.22 1.85
C TYR A 45 -7.43 1.75 1.90
N LEU A 46 -8.34 2.37 1.15
CA LEU A 46 -8.47 3.83 1.12
C LEU A 46 -8.73 4.42 2.52
N PRO A 47 -9.72 3.95 3.30
CA PRO A 47 -9.95 4.39 4.68
C PRO A 47 -8.70 4.29 5.56
N VAL A 48 -7.97 3.18 5.45
CA VAL A 48 -6.74 2.93 6.22
C VAL A 48 -5.68 3.96 5.85
N VAL A 49 -5.41 4.14 4.56
CA VAL A 49 -4.40 5.09 4.07
C VAL A 49 -4.74 6.52 4.47
N LEU A 50 -5.98 6.96 4.28
CA LEU A 50 -6.40 8.32 4.65
C LEU A 50 -6.32 8.55 6.17
N SER A 51 -6.73 7.57 6.98
CA SER A 51 -6.65 7.66 8.45
C SER A 51 -5.19 7.72 8.93
N THR A 52 -4.32 6.88 8.37
CA THR A 52 -2.87 6.94 8.65
C THR A 52 -2.29 8.30 8.24
N GLY A 53 -2.70 8.83 7.09
CA GLY A 53 -2.27 10.17 6.65
C GLY A 53 -2.71 11.28 7.59
N ILE A 54 -3.95 11.27 8.07
CA ILE A 54 -4.43 12.23 9.08
C ILE A 54 -3.59 12.12 10.36
N PHE A 55 -3.34 10.90 10.84
CA PHE A 55 -2.56 10.67 12.06
C PHE A 55 -1.14 11.26 11.96
N PHE A 56 -0.42 10.98 10.87
CA PHE A 56 0.93 11.51 10.68
C PHE A 56 0.97 12.99 10.35
N TYR A 57 -0.07 13.51 9.69
CA TYR A 57 -0.21 14.93 9.46
C TYR A 57 -0.30 15.72 10.78
N PHE A 58 -1.02 15.21 11.79
CA PHE A 58 -1.01 15.80 13.13
C PHE A 58 0.38 15.77 13.79
N LYS A 59 1.18 14.75 13.52
CA LYS A 59 2.57 14.67 14.00
C LYS A 59 3.51 15.65 13.30
N ILE A 60 3.15 16.18 12.13
CA ILE A 60 3.96 17.12 11.36
C ILE A 60 3.73 18.57 11.77
N ILE A 61 2.50 18.94 12.13
CA ILE A 61 2.14 20.35 12.28
C ILE A 61 2.67 21.00 13.57
N GLU A 62 3.12 20.23 14.56
CA GLU A 62 3.73 20.69 15.82
C GLU A 62 2.97 21.82 16.56
N SER A 63 1.74 22.13 16.15
CA SER A 63 0.88 23.11 16.77
C SER A 63 0.29 22.52 18.04
N LYS A 64 0.40 23.27 19.15
CA LYS A 64 -0.24 22.92 20.43
C LYS A 64 -1.77 22.89 20.31
N THR A 65 -2.34 23.57 19.32
CA THR A 65 -3.78 23.60 19.07
C THR A 65 -4.11 23.01 17.70
N ILE A 66 -5.16 22.18 17.67
CA ILE A 66 -5.69 21.66 16.42
C ILE A 66 -6.57 22.76 15.80
N PRO A 67 -6.21 23.35 14.65
CA PRO A 67 -7.07 24.33 14.00
C PRO A 67 -8.40 23.67 13.60
N LYS A 68 -9.52 24.36 13.85
CA LYS A 68 -10.89 23.88 13.57
C LYS A 68 -11.07 23.36 12.13
N ARG A 69 -10.34 23.97 11.20
CA ARG A 69 -10.29 23.57 9.78
C ARG A 69 -9.85 22.10 9.60
N LEU A 70 -8.90 21.61 10.40
CA LEU A 70 -8.42 20.23 10.31
C LEU A 70 -9.37 19.21 10.90
N ILE A 71 -10.05 19.56 11.98
CA ILE A 71 -11.13 18.74 12.52
C ILE A 71 -12.20 18.55 11.45
N ARG A 72 -12.64 19.66 10.82
CA ARG A 72 -13.62 19.61 9.72
C ARG A 72 -13.15 18.74 8.56
N SER A 73 -11.91 18.91 8.09
CA SER A 73 -11.35 18.08 7.01
C SER A 73 -11.32 16.59 7.41
N SER A 74 -10.87 16.28 8.62
CA SER A 74 -10.78 14.90 9.12
C SER A 74 -12.15 14.23 9.21
N VAL A 75 -13.17 14.96 9.68
CA VAL A 75 -14.56 14.47 9.72
C VAL A 75 -15.07 14.20 8.30
N ILE A 76 -14.83 15.12 7.35
CA ILE A 76 -15.21 14.92 5.94
C ILE A 76 -14.55 13.66 5.36
N ILE A 77 -13.26 13.47 5.62
CA ILE A 77 -12.50 12.31 5.15
C ILE A 77 -13.02 11.01 5.77
N MET A 78 -13.36 11.02 7.06
CA MET A 78 -13.93 9.87 7.75
C MET A 78 -15.30 9.50 7.16
N ILE A 79 -16.19 10.47 6.95
CA ILE A 79 -17.48 10.26 6.29
C ILE A 79 -17.27 9.72 4.88
N PHE A 80 -16.36 10.34 4.12
CA PHE A 80 -16.01 9.89 2.77
C PHE A 80 -15.50 8.44 2.77
N SER A 81 -14.67 8.07 3.75
CA SER A 81 -14.14 6.70 3.90
C SER A 81 -15.27 5.69 4.15
N VAL A 82 -16.21 6.00 5.05
CA VAL A 82 -17.38 5.17 5.31
C VAL A 82 -18.25 5.03 4.05
N LEU A 83 -18.52 6.14 3.35
CA LEU A 83 -19.27 6.13 2.10
C LEU A 83 -18.58 5.28 1.03
N THR A 84 -17.25 5.35 0.91
CA THR A 84 -16.51 4.52 -0.06
C THR A 84 -16.59 3.03 0.23
N ILE A 85 -16.63 2.61 1.51
CA ILE A 85 -16.85 1.20 1.86
C ILE A 85 -18.27 0.78 1.47
N ILE A 86 -19.28 1.57 1.85
CA ILE A 86 -20.69 1.24 1.59
C ILE A 86 -20.97 1.19 0.09
N LEU A 87 -20.56 2.23 -0.65
CA LEU A 87 -20.73 2.29 -2.11
C LEU A 87 -19.88 1.21 -2.79
N GLY A 88 -18.64 1.01 -2.34
CA GLY A 88 -17.76 -0.03 -2.85
C GLY A 88 -18.39 -1.42 -2.73
N ALA A 89 -19.01 -1.73 -1.59
CA ALA A 89 -19.70 -2.98 -1.36
C ALA A 89 -20.97 -3.13 -2.22
N LYS A 90 -21.80 -2.09 -2.30
CA LYS A 90 -23.05 -2.12 -3.09
C LYS A 90 -22.82 -2.23 -4.60
N TYR A 91 -21.81 -1.53 -5.13
CA TYR A 91 -21.59 -1.43 -6.57
C TYR A 91 -20.55 -2.43 -7.10
N THR A 92 -19.82 -3.12 -6.23
CA THR A 92 -18.97 -4.25 -6.62
C THR A 92 -19.75 -5.54 -6.44
N ARG A 93 -20.09 -6.24 -7.54
CA ARG A 93 -20.90 -7.48 -7.52
C ARG A 93 -20.47 -8.46 -6.43
N SER A 94 -19.20 -8.80 -6.35
CA SER A 94 -18.70 -9.79 -5.39
C SER A 94 -18.68 -9.33 -3.92
N LEU A 95 -18.98 -8.06 -3.62
CA LEU A 95 -18.93 -7.52 -2.26
C LEU A 95 -20.34 -7.37 -1.64
N ASN A 96 -21.38 -7.84 -2.34
CA ASN A 96 -22.73 -7.95 -1.82
C ASN A 96 -23.27 -9.38 -1.99
N PRO A 97 -24.17 -9.82 -1.09
CA PRO A 97 -24.69 -11.19 -1.10
C PRO A 97 -25.47 -11.54 -2.36
N GLU A 98 -26.10 -10.56 -3.02
CA GLU A 98 -26.88 -10.79 -4.24
C GLU A 98 -26.03 -10.87 -5.51
N ASN A 99 -24.71 -10.70 -5.40
CA ASN A 99 -23.75 -10.71 -6.51
C ASN A 99 -24.14 -9.80 -7.70
N LYS A 100 -24.79 -8.66 -7.43
CA LYS A 100 -25.31 -7.73 -8.45
C LYS A 100 -24.83 -6.30 -8.22
N ILE A 101 -24.98 -5.45 -9.23
CA ILE A 101 -24.66 -4.02 -9.09
C ILE A 101 -25.85 -3.35 -8.38
N GLY A 102 -25.58 -2.64 -7.28
CA GLY A 102 -26.62 -2.02 -6.45
C GLY A 102 -27.26 -2.99 -5.45
N GLY A 103 -26.53 -4.02 -5.00
CA GLY A 103 -26.98 -4.95 -3.97
C GLY A 103 -27.10 -4.32 -2.57
N SER A 104 -27.40 -5.16 -1.57
CA SER A 104 -27.45 -4.73 -0.18
C SER A 104 -26.04 -4.55 0.41
N PHE A 105 -25.93 -3.73 1.46
CA PHE A 105 -24.71 -3.64 2.25
C PHE A 105 -24.88 -4.47 3.52
N GLU A 106 -24.17 -5.59 3.59
CA GLU A 106 -24.13 -6.45 4.77
C GLU A 106 -22.70 -6.57 5.29
N LEU A 107 -22.46 -6.04 6.49
CA LEU A 107 -21.12 -6.03 7.09
C LEU A 107 -20.58 -7.45 7.32
N ASN A 108 -21.44 -8.39 7.72
CA ASN A 108 -21.04 -9.79 7.94
C ASN A 108 -20.63 -10.46 6.63
N TYR A 109 -21.37 -10.22 5.54
CA TYR A 109 -20.99 -10.71 4.22
C TYR A 109 -19.63 -10.15 3.79
N LEU A 110 -19.41 -8.83 3.93
CA LEU A 110 -18.13 -8.20 3.57
C LEU A 110 -16.95 -8.78 4.38
N LYS A 111 -17.16 -9.00 5.69
CA LYS A 111 -16.16 -9.63 6.56
C LYS A 111 -15.83 -11.05 6.11
N ASN A 112 -16.85 -11.90 5.92
CA ASN A 112 -16.67 -13.28 5.51
C ASN A 112 -16.00 -13.36 4.13
N TYR A 113 -16.49 -12.59 3.17
CA TYR A 113 -15.86 -12.46 1.85
C TYR A 113 -14.38 -12.07 1.96
N THR A 114 -14.02 -11.12 2.84
CA THR A 114 -12.62 -10.69 2.99
C THR A 114 -11.75 -11.82 3.56
N ILE A 115 -12.27 -12.59 4.52
CA ILE A 115 -11.59 -13.76 5.09
C ILE A 115 -11.43 -14.83 4.01
N ASP A 116 -12.51 -15.21 3.33
CA ASP A 116 -12.51 -16.24 2.29
C ASP A 116 -11.59 -15.86 1.14
N TYR A 117 -11.65 -14.60 0.68
CA TYR A 117 -10.76 -14.10 -0.37
C TYR A 117 -9.27 -14.11 0.04
N THR A 118 -8.98 -14.03 1.33
CA THR A 118 -7.61 -14.02 1.85
C THR A 118 -7.10 -15.43 2.15
N PHE A 119 -7.98 -16.32 2.61
CA PHE A 119 -7.61 -17.63 3.16
C PHE A 119 -8.27 -18.82 2.43
N SER A 120 -8.83 -18.63 1.24
CA SER A 120 -9.41 -19.73 0.46
C SER A 120 -8.39 -20.79 0.09
N THR A 121 -8.83 -22.04 0.17
CA THR A 121 -8.14 -23.24 -0.29
C THR A 121 -9.02 -23.97 -1.32
N SER A 122 -8.39 -24.59 -2.32
CA SER A 122 -9.09 -25.48 -3.25
C SER A 122 -9.30 -26.84 -2.59
N SER A 123 -10.53 -27.34 -2.59
CA SER A 123 -10.86 -28.68 -2.06
C SER A 123 -10.41 -29.81 -2.96
N GLU A 124 -10.16 -29.55 -4.25
CA GLU A 124 -9.86 -30.60 -5.24
C GLU A 124 -8.36 -30.91 -5.36
N ASP A 125 -7.49 -29.92 -5.20
CA ASP A 125 -6.04 -30.08 -5.41
C ASP A 125 -5.20 -29.92 -4.13
N GLU A 126 -5.82 -29.68 -2.97
CA GLU A 126 -5.16 -29.23 -1.73
C GLU A 126 -4.30 -27.95 -1.89
N LEU A 127 -4.47 -27.23 -3.01
CA LEU A 127 -3.72 -26.02 -3.30
C LEU A 127 -4.39 -24.80 -2.66
N SER A 128 -3.57 -23.95 -2.03
CA SER A 128 -3.99 -22.65 -1.53
C SER A 128 -4.27 -21.67 -2.68
N GLN A 129 -5.31 -20.84 -2.56
CA GLN A 129 -5.67 -19.85 -3.58
C GLN A 129 -5.64 -18.42 -3.02
N GLY A 130 -6.03 -18.24 -1.76
CA GLY A 130 -6.02 -16.95 -1.08
C GLY A 130 -4.59 -16.47 -0.77
N ARG A 131 -4.37 -15.15 -0.80
CA ARG A 131 -3.03 -14.55 -0.55
C ARG A 131 -2.41 -14.94 0.80
N GLY A 132 -3.24 -14.98 1.85
CA GLY A 132 -2.83 -15.39 3.19
C GLY A 132 -2.63 -16.90 3.29
N ALA A 133 -3.51 -17.71 2.67
CA ALA A 133 -3.32 -19.15 2.57
C ALA A 133 -2.02 -19.51 1.83
N ASN A 134 -1.73 -18.82 0.72
CA ASN A 134 -0.49 -18.98 -0.05
C ASN A 134 0.75 -18.68 0.79
N PHE A 135 0.71 -17.62 1.60
CA PHE A 135 1.81 -17.30 2.51
C PHE A 135 2.04 -18.39 3.57
N ILE A 136 0.97 -18.90 4.18
CA ILE A 136 1.04 -19.98 5.18
C ILE A 136 1.58 -21.27 4.53
N SER A 137 1.07 -21.62 3.35
CA SER A 137 1.49 -22.80 2.59
C SER A 137 2.99 -22.73 2.26
N VAL A 138 3.46 -21.60 1.76
CA VAL A 138 4.87 -21.35 1.45
C VAL A 138 5.75 -21.49 2.69
N ILE A 139 5.41 -20.86 3.82
CA ILE A 139 6.22 -20.98 5.05
C ILE A 139 6.27 -22.43 5.52
N THR A 140 5.14 -23.13 5.51
CA THR A 140 5.04 -24.51 5.97
C THR A 140 5.90 -25.43 5.11
N ASN A 141 5.79 -25.32 3.79
CA ASN A 141 6.50 -26.17 2.83
C ASN A 141 8.00 -25.83 2.72
N MET A 142 8.38 -24.55 2.87
CA MET A 142 9.80 -24.17 2.93
C MET A 142 10.46 -24.70 4.20
N LYS A 143 9.76 -24.61 5.34
CA LYS A 143 10.24 -25.12 6.63
C LYS A 143 10.38 -26.64 6.62
N SER A 144 9.44 -27.37 6.02
CA SER A 144 9.48 -28.84 5.94
C SER A 144 10.55 -29.34 4.96
N ALA A 145 10.81 -28.63 3.86
CA ALA A 145 11.82 -29.01 2.89
C ALA A 145 13.24 -28.82 3.43
N LYS A 146 13.66 -27.56 3.68
CA LYS A 146 14.95 -27.20 4.29
C LYS A 146 14.87 -25.83 4.93
N TRP A 147 15.17 -25.72 6.22
CA TRP A 147 15.17 -24.43 6.95
C TRP A 147 16.08 -23.37 6.31
N ILE A 148 17.15 -23.77 5.61
CA ILE A 148 18.03 -22.84 4.90
C ILE A 148 17.30 -22.08 3.78
N ASN A 149 16.36 -22.74 3.10
CA ASN A 149 15.56 -22.10 2.05
C ASN A 149 14.62 -21.06 2.66
N LEU A 150 14.13 -21.26 3.88
CA LEU A 150 13.34 -20.23 4.57
C LEU A 150 14.16 -18.95 4.81
N LEU A 151 15.47 -19.08 5.07
CA LEU A 151 16.35 -17.93 5.30
C LEU A 151 16.78 -17.21 4.03
N PHE A 152 17.15 -17.96 2.99
CA PHE A 152 17.81 -17.42 1.78
C PHE A 152 16.98 -17.56 0.49
N GLY A 153 15.83 -18.22 0.56
CA GLY A 153 14.99 -18.51 -0.60
C GLY A 153 15.57 -19.62 -1.49
N TYR A 154 14.93 -19.81 -2.63
CA TYR A 154 15.36 -20.72 -3.71
C TYR A 154 16.17 -20.01 -4.80
N GLY A 155 16.41 -18.71 -4.64
CA GLY A 155 17.12 -17.86 -5.61
C GLY A 155 16.18 -17.06 -6.52
N PRO A 156 16.68 -15.98 -7.16
CA PRO A 156 15.86 -15.06 -7.96
C PRO A 156 15.14 -15.71 -9.14
N GLU A 157 15.68 -16.80 -9.68
CA GLU A 157 15.13 -17.49 -10.84
C GLU A 157 13.94 -18.38 -10.52
N SER A 158 13.74 -18.73 -9.24
CA SER A 158 12.61 -19.56 -8.80
C SER A 158 11.24 -18.93 -9.12
N GLY A 159 11.18 -17.60 -9.21
CA GLY A 159 9.98 -16.85 -9.56
C GLY A 159 9.87 -16.45 -11.03
N LYS A 160 10.84 -16.82 -11.90
CA LYS A 160 10.83 -16.52 -13.34
C LYS A 160 10.07 -17.62 -14.11
N GLY A 161 9.36 -17.23 -15.18
CA GLY A 161 8.79 -18.17 -16.15
C GLY A 161 7.48 -18.86 -15.74
N VAL A 162 6.99 -18.65 -14.52
CA VAL A 162 5.69 -19.16 -14.11
C VAL A 162 4.61 -18.16 -14.55
N ALA A 163 4.14 -18.31 -15.78
CA ALA A 163 3.07 -17.49 -16.35
C ALA A 163 1.71 -17.74 -15.65
N THR A 164 1.58 -18.88 -14.97
CA THR A 164 0.34 -19.37 -14.39
C THR A 164 0.58 -19.91 -12.98
N TYR A 165 -0.20 -19.45 -12.00
CA TYR A 165 -0.20 -20.04 -10.66
C TYR A 165 -0.48 -21.56 -10.75
N GLY A 166 0.11 -22.34 -9.84
CA GLY A 166 0.00 -23.82 -9.90
C GLY A 166 1.05 -24.52 -10.78
N GLU A 167 2.10 -23.82 -11.22
CA GLU A 167 3.25 -24.41 -11.92
C GLU A 167 4.57 -24.19 -11.17
N GLY A 168 5.61 -24.96 -11.55
CA GLY A 168 6.97 -24.82 -11.03
C GLY A 168 7.07 -24.88 -9.50
N ILE A 169 7.88 -23.99 -8.92
CA ILE A 169 8.07 -23.92 -7.46
C ILE A 169 6.76 -23.64 -6.72
N TRP A 170 5.83 -22.89 -7.32
CA TRP A 170 4.55 -22.54 -6.67
C TRP A 170 3.68 -23.76 -6.45
N LYS A 171 3.64 -24.69 -7.42
CA LYS A 171 2.95 -25.98 -7.25
C LYS A 171 3.55 -26.79 -6.11
N THR A 172 4.88 -26.89 -6.05
CA THR A 172 5.57 -27.63 -4.98
C THR A 172 5.38 -27.00 -3.59
N LEU A 173 5.13 -25.69 -3.55
CA LEU A 173 4.82 -24.95 -2.33
C LEU A 173 3.32 -24.89 -2.04
N GLY A 174 2.49 -25.62 -2.79
CA GLY A 174 1.05 -25.71 -2.57
C GLY A 174 0.28 -24.43 -2.90
N VAL A 175 0.77 -23.63 -3.86
CA VAL A 175 0.21 -22.32 -4.24
C VAL A 175 -0.41 -22.35 -5.63
N ASN A 176 -1.69 -22.00 -5.71
CA ASN A 176 -2.47 -21.87 -6.94
C ASN A 176 -3.37 -20.62 -6.91
N GLY A 177 -2.76 -19.45 -6.71
CA GLY A 177 -3.50 -18.19 -6.73
C GLY A 177 -2.61 -16.97 -6.52
N PRO A 178 -3.21 -15.77 -6.41
CA PRO A 178 -2.48 -14.52 -6.25
C PRO A 178 -1.53 -14.54 -5.06
N ILE A 179 -0.31 -14.06 -5.29
CA ILE A 179 0.75 -13.95 -4.28
C ILE A 179 1.06 -12.48 -3.97
N THR A 180 1.38 -12.19 -2.72
CA THR A 180 1.82 -10.86 -2.28
C THR A 180 3.29 -10.66 -2.63
N GLY A 181 3.76 -9.41 -2.56
CA GLY A 181 5.19 -9.11 -2.68
C GLY A 181 6.00 -9.83 -1.60
N LEU A 182 5.49 -9.87 -0.37
CA LEU A 182 6.11 -10.59 0.75
C LEU A 182 6.31 -12.07 0.44
N THR A 183 5.27 -12.76 -0.02
CA THR A 183 5.35 -14.19 -0.37
C THR A 183 6.27 -14.42 -1.56
N TYR A 184 6.21 -13.56 -2.58
CA TYR A 184 7.07 -13.66 -3.75
C TYR A 184 8.56 -13.55 -3.39
N HIS A 185 8.93 -12.53 -2.62
CA HIS A 185 10.30 -12.32 -2.17
C HIS A 185 10.75 -13.33 -1.12
N LEU A 186 9.83 -13.89 -0.32
CA LEU A 186 10.14 -14.99 0.58
C LEU A 186 10.66 -16.21 -0.19
N VAL A 187 9.98 -16.59 -1.28
CA VAL A 187 10.40 -17.74 -2.10
C VAL A 187 11.71 -17.45 -2.82
N GLN A 188 11.90 -16.25 -3.37
CA GLN A 188 13.11 -15.92 -4.12
C GLN A 188 14.35 -15.69 -3.25
N LEU A 189 14.21 -14.94 -2.16
CA LEU A 189 15.33 -14.37 -1.40
C LEU A 189 15.27 -14.67 0.11
N GLY A 190 14.21 -15.35 0.57
CA GLY A 190 14.07 -15.76 1.96
C GLY A 190 13.65 -14.64 2.92
N ILE A 191 13.47 -15.01 4.19
CA ILE A 191 12.98 -14.10 5.22
C ILE A 191 13.99 -12.98 5.55
N LEU A 192 15.30 -13.24 5.41
CA LEU A 192 16.33 -12.22 5.66
C LEU A 192 16.20 -11.04 4.70
N SER A 193 15.96 -11.33 3.42
CA SER A 193 15.70 -10.29 2.43
C SER A 193 14.41 -9.53 2.72
N ASN A 194 13.34 -10.22 3.14
CA ASN A 194 12.09 -9.56 3.50
C ASN A 194 12.26 -8.61 4.70
N ILE A 195 13.00 -9.04 5.74
CA ILE A 195 13.33 -8.19 6.89
C ILE A 195 14.11 -6.95 6.42
N LEU A 196 15.11 -7.13 5.55
CA LEU A 196 15.90 -6.03 5.01
C LEU A 196 15.04 -5.05 4.18
N ILE A 197 14.16 -5.56 3.32
CA ILE A 197 13.22 -4.74 2.53
C ILE A 197 12.31 -3.93 3.45
N VAL A 198 11.68 -4.57 4.43
CA VAL A 198 10.81 -3.91 5.42
C VAL A 198 11.59 -2.84 6.18
N PHE A 199 12.81 -3.14 6.62
CA PHE A 199 13.69 -2.18 7.28
C PHE A 199 13.99 -0.97 6.40
N ILE A 200 14.36 -1.18 5.13
CA ILE A 200 14.64 -0.09 4.16
C ILE A 200 13.40 0.79 3.97
N ILE A 201 12.22 0.17 3.79
CA ILE A 201 10.96 0.91 3.61
C ILE A 201 10.65 1.77 4.83
N ILE A 202 10.75 1.21 6.03
CA ILE A 202 10.52 1.93 7.28
C ILE A 202 11.51 3.09 7.42
N ARG A 203 12.81 2.84 7.21
CA ARG A 203 13.85 3.87 7.31
C ARG A 203 13.58 5.02 6.35
N LEU A 204 13.24 4.72 5.10
CA LEU A 204 12.95 5.74 4.11
C LEU A 204 11.64 6.49 4.42
N SER A 205 10.61 5.79 4.90
CA SER A 205 9.37 6.40 5.37
C SER A 205 9.64 7.40 6.50
N LEU A 206 10.44 7.02 7.49
CA LEU A 206 10.87 7.90 8.58
C LEU A 206 11.70 9.10 8.08
N SER A 207 12.54 8.91 7.06
CA SER A 207 13.26 10.03 6.42
C SER A 207 12.31 11.03 5.75
N PHE A 208 11.31 10.57 4.99
CA PHE A 208 10.29 11.45 4.42
C PHE A 208 9.54 12.21 5.52
N LEU A 209 9.14 11.51 6.59
CA LEU A 209 8.42 12.14 7.70
C LEU A 209 9.26 13.20 8.40
N SER A 210 10.53 12.90 8.69
CA SER A 210 11.46 13.84 9.33
C SER A 210 11.70 15.07 8.45
N LEU A 211 11.88 14.89 7.15
CA LEU A 211 12.12 16.00 6.23
C LEU A 211 10.87 16.88 6.04
N SER A 212 9.68 16.26 6.02
CA SER A 212 8.42 16.99 5.93
C SER A 212 8.20 17.90 7.15
N LYS A 213 8.64 17.48 8.34
CA LYS A 213 8.61 18.32 9.53
C LYS A 213 9.51 19.56 9.41
N SER A 214 10.73 19.37 8.92
CA SER A 214 11.73 20.45 8.81
C SER A 214 11.51 21.41 7.64
N GLU A 215 10.78 20.98 6.59
CA GLU A 215 10.54 21.82 5.42
C GLU A 215 9.65 23.03 5.78
N SER A 216 9.96 24.20 5.23
CA SER A 216 9.16 25.42 5.47
C SER A 216 8.22 25.71 4.31
N ASP A 217 8.62 25.42 3.07
CA ASP A 217 7.79 25.60 1.88
C ASP A 217 6.62 24.61 1.89
N PRO A 218 5.35 25.07 1.97
CA PRO A 218 4.19 24.19 1.99
C PRO A 218 4.08 23.31 0.74
N TYR A 219 4.56 23.77 -0.42
CA TYR A 219 4.51 22.98 -1.66
C TYR A 219 5.49 21.80 -1.60
N LEU A 220 6.75 22.05 -1.27
CA LEU A 220 7.75 20.99 -1.09
C LEU A 220 7.39 20.06 0.07
N LYS A 221 6.87 20.61 1.18
CA LYS A 221 6.38 19.81 2.31
C LYS A 221 5.28 18.84 1.88
N ALA A 222 4.34 19.27 1.05
CA ALA A 222 3.30 18.42 0.50
C ALA A 222 3.86 17.31 -0.39
N ILE A 223 4.89 17.58 -1.20
CA ILE A 223 5.57 16.57 -2.02
C ILE A 223 6.27 15.52 -1.14
N ILE A 224 7.03 15.97 -0.14
CA ILE A 224 7.77 15.07 0.77
C ILE A 224 6.80 14.22 1.58
N PHE A 225 5.73 14.82 2.12
CA PHE A 225 4.67 14.07 2.79
C PHE A 225 3.91 13.15 1.83
N GLY A 226 3.74 13.55 0.58
CA GLY A 226 3.24 12.69 -0.50
C GLY A 226 4.11 11.45 -0.67
N GLY A 227 5.43 11.62 -0.72
CA GLY A 227 6.39 10.51 -0.74
C GLY A 227 6.25 9.58 0.46
N PHE A 228 6.11 10.12 1.67
CA PHE A 228 5.78 9.34 2.87
C PHE A 228 4.50 8.52 2.69
N MET A 229 3.41 9.14 2.24
CA MET A 229 2.13 8.45 2.01
C MET A 229 2.23 7.35 0.94
N VAL A 230 3.01 7.58 -0.12
CA VAL A 230 3.32 6.56 -1.13
C VAL A 230 4.07 5.38 -0.52
N THR A 231 5.00 5.61 0.41
CA THR A 231 5.71 4.52 1.11
C THR A 231 4.75 3.63 1.93
N ILE A 232 3.71 4.22 2.54
CA ILE A 232 2.67 3.48 3.27
C ILE A 232 1.86 2.61 2.32
N VAL A 233 1.39 3.19 1.20
CA VAL A 233 0.64 2.43 0.18
C VAL A 233 1.47 1.27 -0.35
N PHE A 234 2.76 1.51 -0.58
CA PHE A 234 3.68 0.47 -1.01
C PHE A 234 3.83 -0.64 0.05
N PHE A 235 4.00 -0.27 1.32
CA PHE A 235 4.10 -1.24 2.40
C PHE A 235 2.85 -2.13 2.49
N ILE A 236 1.65 -1.54 2.35
CA ILE A 236 0.39 -2.28 2.31
C ILE A 236 0.35 -3.23 1.11
N ASP A 237 0.71 -2.75 -0.09
CA ASP A 237 0.73 -3.56 -1.31
C ASP A 237 1.67 -4.77 -1.20
N PHE A 238 2.90 -4.50 -0.74
CA PHE A 238 3.93 -5.52 -0.55
C PHE A 238 3.46 -6.62 0.41
N LEU A 239 2.89 -6.23 1.55
CA LEU A 239 2.44 -7.19 2.57
C LEU A 239 1.19 -7.96 2.16
N THR A 240 0.23 -7.30 1.50
CA THR A 240 -1.14 -7.81 1.45
C THR A 240 -1.72 -8.03 0.07
N TYR A 241 -1.11 -7.51 -1.01
CA TYR A 241 -1.80 -7.43 -2.29
C TYR A 241 -1.04 -7.91 -3.52
N SER A 242 0.16 -7.41 -3.80
CA SER A 242 0.87 -7.77 -5.04
C SER A 242 2.38 -7.63 -4.96
N ASN A 243 3.07 -8.27 -5.90
CA ASN A 243 4.51 -8.08 -6.13
C ASN A 243 4.81 -6.97 -7.16
N SER A 244 3.77 -6.29 -7.69
CA SER A 244 3.87 -5.41 -8.85
C SER A 244 4.86 -4.25 -8.67
N PHE A 245 5.11 -3.80 -7.45
CA PHE A 245 6.11 -2.77 -7.20
C PHE A 245 7.52 -3.19 -7.61
N PHE A 246 7.88 -4.45 -7.36
CA PHE A 246 9.21 -4.99 -7.63
C PHE A 246 9.28 -5.70 -8.99
N SER A 247 8.22 -6.41 -9.38
CA SER A 247 8.20 -7.26 -10.58
C SER A 247 7.86 -6.50 -11.86
N THR A 248 6.97 -5.50 -11.79
CA THR A 248 6.53 -4.73 -12.97
C THR A 248 7.12 -3.32 -12.94
N LEU A 249 8.26 -3.19 -13.61
CA LEU A 249 8.89 -1.93 -14.02
C LEU A 249 7.85 -0.97 -14.63
N PHE A 250 7.58 0.16 -13.95
CA PHE A 250 7.91 1.52 -14.42
C PHE A 250 7.26 2.64 -13.59
N PRO A 251 5.95 2.65 -13.25
CA PRO A 251 5.39 3.87 -12.67
C PRO A 251 5.70 4.05 -11.18
N LEU A 252 5.51 3.01 -10.36
CA LEU A 252 5.57 3.13 -8.90
C LEU A 252 7.01 3.19 -8.37
N SER A 253 7.89 2.33 -8.88
CA SER A 253 9.31 2.33 -8.51
C SER A 253 10.03 3.58 -8.99
N PHE A 254 9.72 4.11 -10.19
CA PHE A 254 10.26 5.41 -10.63
C PHE A 254 9.68 6.58 -9.84
N SER A 255 8.37 6.58 -9.53
CA SER A 255 7.79 7.63 -8.68
C SER A 255 8.50 7.65 -7.32
N PHE A 256 8.75 6.48 -6.75
CA PHE A 256 9.49 6.32 -5.52
C PHE A 256 10.93 6.83 -5.64
N ALA A 257 11.67 6.40 -6.67
CA ALA A 257 13.04 6.87 -6.93
C ALA A 257 13.09 8.39 -7.16
N TYR A 258 12.11 8.95 -7.87
CA TYR A 258 11.97 10.39 -8.09
C TYR A 258 11.75 11.15 -6.79
N PHE A 259 10.84 10.69 -5.91
CA PHE A 259 10.64 11.30 -4.61
C PHE A 259 11.88 11.17 -3.70
N SER A 260 12.59 10.05 -3.77
CA SER A 260 13.88 9.88 -3.08
C SER A 260 14.97 10.80 -3.62
N ALA A 261 15.01 11.05 -4.93
CA ALA A 261 15.94 12.00 -5.54
C ALA A 261 15.64 13.45 -5.11
N ILE A 262 14.35 13.81 -5.01
CA ILE A 262 13.94 15.10 -4.44
C ILE A 262 14.47 15.22 -3.01
N ILE A 263 14.28 14.21 -2.15
CA ILE A 263 14.87 14.21 -0.78
C ILE A 263 16.37 14.50 -0.82
N TYR A 264 17.11 13.76 -1.66
CA TYR A 264 18.56 13.89 -1.71
C TYR A 264 18.98 15.33 -2.03
N LYS A 265 18.29 15.96 -2.99
CA LYS A 265 18.52 17.37 -3.35
C LYS A 265 18.14 18.34 -2.23
N THR A 266 16.99 18.15 -1.57
CA THR A 266 16.50 19.09 -0.54
C THR A 266 17.30 18.99 0.76
N SER A 267 17.71 17.78 1.16
CA SER A 267 18.54 17.54 2.34
C SER A 267 19.95 18.12 2.22
N GLY A 268 20.54 18.09 1.01
CA GLY A 268 21.82 18.74 0.73
C GLY A 268 21.79 20.25 0.92
N LYS A 269 20.68 20.91 0.53
CA LYS A 269 20.50 22.36 0.76
C LYS A 269 20.39 22.70 2.24
N SER A 270 19.61 21.94 3.01
CA SER A 270 19.44 22.17 4.45
C SER A 270 20.77 22.07 5.23
N ARG A 271 21.67 21.14 4.85
CA ARG A 271 23.03 21.06 5.41
C ARG A 271 23.86 22.30 5.13
N ASN A 272 23.78 22.86 3.92
CA ASN A 272 24.56 24.04 3.56
C ASN A 272 24.10 25.29 4.33
N TYR A 273 22.78 25.48 4.52
CA TYR A 273 22.27 26.60 5.32
C TYR A 273 22.66 26.51 6.81
N LEU A 274 22.77 25.30 7.37
CA LEU A 274 23.24 25.10 8.75
C LEU A 274 24.74 25.37 8.92
N ILE A 275 25.53 25.26 7.86
CA ILE A 275 26.96 25.58 7.86
C ILE A 275 27.17 27.10 7.71
N THR A 276 26.42 27.76 6.82
CA THR A 276 26.50 29.24 6.69
C THR A 276 25.87 30.01 7.85
N ALA A 277 24.90 29.45 8.57
CA ALA A 277 24.35 30.08 9.77
C ALA A 277 25.23 29.92 11.03
N ARG A 278 26.38 29.24 10.92
CA ARG A 278 27.37 29.04 12.00
C ARG A 278 28.69 29.78 11.75
N ILE A 279 28.75 30.64 10.73
CA ILE A 279 29.86 31.56 10.45
C ILE A 279 29.35 32.97 10.70
#